data_AF-A0A183M0N4-F1
#
_entry.id   AF-A0A183M0N4-F1
#
_cell.length_a   1.000
_cell.length_b   1.000
_cell.length_c   1.000
_cell.angle_alpha   90.00
_cell.angle_beta   90.00
_cell.angle_gamma   90.00
#
_symmetry.space_group_name_H-M   'P 1'
#
loop_
_entity.id
_entity.type
_entity.pdbx_description
1 polymer ?
#
loop_
_entity_poly.entity_id
_entity_poly.type
_entity_poly.pdbx_seq_one_letter_code
_entity_poly.pdbx_strand_id
1 'polypeptide(L)'
;MPRLEQTTLDMKTSWDDMDWEKETKMDTNKLNKFKIVLSNKFQAFHDLLNGEETTVESNCKGIKEAIISTCHEVLGHKKHHHKEWITVGTLEKIQERRNKKAAINTSRTRAERAKAQAEYTEVNKQASEPTNVNMWKI
;
A
#
# COMPACT_ATOMS: atom_id res chain seq x y z
N MET A 1 34.62 9.56 20.84
CA MET A 1 33.45 10.44 21.11
C MET A 1 32.27 9.99 20.23
N PRO A 2 31.35 9.11 20.70
CA PRO A 2 30.21 8.66 19.91
C PRO A 2 28.86 8.89 20.64
N ARG A 3 28.58 10.11 21.12
CA ARG A 3 27.36 10.41 21.92
C ARG A 3 26.28 11.20 21.16
N LEU A 4 26.60 11.77 20.00
CA LEU A 4 25.67 12.65 19.27
C LEU A 4 24.73 11.90 18.31
N GLU A 5 25.11 10.71 17.84
CA GLU A 5 24.26 9.96 16.89
C GLU A 5 23.10 9.25 17.60
N GLN A 6 23.32 8.67 18.79
CA GLN A 6 22.29 7.97 19.55
C GLN A 6 21.11 8.88 19.91
N THR A 7 21.39 10.12 20.33
CA THR A 7 20.36 11.10 20.70
C THR A 7 19.46 11.51 19.53
N THR A 8 20.00 11.52 18.31
CA THR A 8 19.22 11.84 17.11
C THR A 8 18.31 10.69 16.68
N LEU A 9 18.74 9.45 16.91
CA LEU A 9 17.95 8.26 16.65
C LEU A 9 16.78 8.16 17.64
N ASP A 10 17.03 8.40 18.92
CA ASP A 10 16.03 8.33 20.00
C ASP A 10 14.95 9.42 19.85
N MET A 11 15.34 10.62 19.38
CA MET A 11 14.38 11.66 19.03
C MET A 11 13.53 11.25 17.83
N LYS A 12 14.14 10.70 16.77
CA LYS A 12 13.40 10.29 15.57
C LYS A 12 12.37 9.20 15.88
N THR A 13 12.74 8.19 16.67
CA THR A 13 11.82 7.12 17.08
C THR A 13 10.66 7.65 17.92
N SER A 14 10.89 8.64 18.79
CA SER A 14 9.81 9.26 19.59
C SER A 14 8.78 10.03 18.75
N TRP A 15 9.20 10.61 17.62
CA TRP A 15 8.29 11.30 16.70
C TRP A 15 7.47 10.30 15.87
N ASP A 16 8.12 9.23 15.41
CA ASP A 16 7.45 8.16 14.66
C ASP A 16 6.39 7.43 15.53
N ASP A 17 6.69 7.16 16.82
CA ASP A 17 5.75 6.55 17.77
C ASP A 17 4.55 7.48 18.07
N MET A 18 4.78 8.80 18.14
CA MET A 18 3.73 9.81 18.33
C MET A 18 2.78 9.90 17.12
N ASP A 19 3.30 9.76 15.90
CA ASP A 19 2.51 9.79 14.68
C ASP A 19 1.67 8.50 14.52
N TRP A 20 2.23 7.33 14.87
CA TRP A 20 1.50 6.06 14.92
C TRP A 20 0.33 6.07 15.93
N GLU A 21 0.55 6.59 17.14
CA GLU A 21 -0.52 6.74 18.13
C GLU A 21 -1.61 7.74 17.68
N LYS A 22 -1.25 8.81 16.97
CA LYS A 22 -2.22 9.75 16.41
C LYS A 22 -3.10 9.12 15.33
N GLU A 23 -2.52 8.32 14.44
CA GLU A 23 -3.23 7.69 13.33
C GLU A 23 -4.22 6.62 13.83
N THR A 24 -3.80 5.77 14.79
CA THR A 24 -4.66 4.75 15.43
C THR A 24 -5.81 5.34 16.26
N LYS A 25 -5.58 6.46 16.95
CA LYS A 25 -6.59 7.17 17.74
C LYS A 25 -7.59 7.93 16.86
N MET A 26 -7.15 8.44 15.72
CA MET A 26 -8.02 9.01 14.67
C MET A 26 -8.98 7.95 14.10
N ASP A 27 -8.48 6.75 13.80
CA ASP A 27 -9.28 5.65 13.27
C ASP A 27 -10.37 5.18 14.24
N THR A 28 -10.05 5.12 15.54
CA THR A 28 -11.02 4.73 16.60
C THR A 28 -12.16 5.75 16.72
N ASN A 29 -11.84 7.05 16.71
CA ASN A 29 -12.85 8.11 16.76
C ASN A 29 -13.71 8.16 15.49
N LYS A 30 -13.13 7.88 14.33
CA LYS A 30 -13.82 7.81 13.04
C LYS A 30 -14.80 6.64 12.99
N LEU A 31 -14.41 5.47 13.50
CA LEU A 31 -15.27 4.30 13.61
C LEU A 31 -16.47 4.55 14.54
N ASN A 32 -16.26 5.20 15.68
CA ASN A 32 -17.36 5.53 16.60
C ASN A 32 -18.35 6.53 15.98
N LYS A 33 -17.85 7.54 15.25
CA LYS A 33 -18.71 8.45 14.47
C LYS A 33 -19.52 7.70 13.40
N PHE A 34 -18.89 6.77 12.67
CA PHE A 34 -19.58 5.95 11.68
C PHE A 34 -20.71 5.14 12.29
N LYS A 35 -20.46 4.47 13.43
CA LYS A 35 -21.47 3.70 14.16
C LYS A 35 -22.68 4.56 14.53
N ILE A 36 -22.46 5.75 15.09
CA ILE A 36 -23.54 6.67 15.49
C ILE A 36 -24.36 7.12 14.28
N VAL A 37 -23.71 7.58 13.21
CA VAL A 37 -24.40 8.07 12.01
C VAL A 37 -25.22 6.94 11.35
N LEU A 38 -24.65 5.74 11.29
CA LEU A 38 -25.33 4.58 10.73
C LEU A 38 -26.55 4.18 11.56
N SER A 39 -26.42 4.09 12.88
CA SER A 39 -27.54 3.77 13.78
C SER A 39 -28.67 4.79 13.67
N ASN A 40 -28.35 6.09 13.62
CA ASN A 40 -29.35 7.15 13.48
C ASN A 40 -30.12 7.04 12.16
N LYS A 41 -29.42 6.78 11.04
CA LYS A 41 -30.06 6.59 9.73
C LYS A 41 -30.90 5.31 9.70
N PHE A 42 -30.43 4.22 10.30
CA PHE A 42 -31.17 2.94 10.33
C PHE A 42 -32.47 3.05 11.13
N GLN A 43 -32.48 3.82 12.22
CA GLN A 43 -33.70 4.11 12.97
C GLN A 43 -34.74 4.83 12.09
N ALA A 44 -34.31 5.86 11.33
CA ALA A 44 -35.20 6.57 10.41
C ALA A 44 -35.75 5.66 9.31
N PHE A 45 -34.97 4.69 8.82
CA PHE A 45 -35.46 3.69 7.86
C PHE A 45 -36.44 2.71 8.50
N HIS A 46 -36.19 2.23 9.72
CA HIS A 46 -37.12 1.36 10.42
C HIS A 46 -38.49 2.03 10.60
N ASP A 47 -38.51 3.32 10.92
CA ASP A 47 -39.74 4.09 11.07
C ASP A 47 -40.47 4.27 9.72
N LEU A 48 -39.73 4.43 8.62
CA LEU A 48 -40.25 4.56 7.25
C LEU A 48 -40.81 3.23 6.70
N LEU A 49 -40.12 2.12 6.95
CA LEU A 49 -40.45 0.79 6.43
C LEU A 49 -41.72 0.18 7.07
N ASN A 50 -42.07 0.63 8.27
CA ASN A 50 -43.27 0.19 8.97
C ASN A 50 -44.53 1.03 8.61
N GLY A 51 -44.36 2.10 7.82
CA GLY A 51 -45.43 3.06 7.52
C GLY A 51 -46.10 2.92 6.15
N GLU A 52 -45.57 2.13 5.21
CA GLU A 52 -46.04 2.09 3.82
C GLU A 52 -45.93 0.68 3.21
N GLU A 53 -46.97 0.22 2.51
CA GLU A 53 -47.04 -1.06 1.78
C GLU A 53 -46.17 -1.00 0.51
N THR A 54 -44.87 -0.87 0.71
CA THR A 54 -43.85 -0.84 -0.35
C THR A 54 -43.29 -2.25 -0.56
N THR A 55 -42.98 -2.60 -1.81
CA THR A 55 -42.47 -3.95 -2.11
C THR A 55 -41.14 -4.18 -1.38
N VAL A 56 -41.01 -5.34 -0.73
CA VAL A 56 -39.83 -5.73 0.09
C VAL A 56 -38.51 -5.54 -0.68
N GLU A 57 -38.53 -5.68 -2.00
CA GLU A 57 -37.38 -5.47 -2.88
C GLU A 57 -36.92 -4.01 -2.96
N SER A 58 -37.85 -3.06 -3.10
CA SER A 58 -37.55 -1.62 -3.14
C SER A 58 -36.95 -1.13 -1.82
N ASN A 59 -37.49 -1.65 -0.71
CA ASN A 59 -37.01 -1.38 0.64
C ASN A 59 -35.59 -1.92 0.87
N CYS A 60 -35.33 -3.16 0.47
CA CYS A 60 -34.01 -3.76 0.53
C CYS A 60 -32.98 -2.98 -0.29
N LYS A 61 -33.37 -2.45 -1.46
CA LYS A 61 -32.53 -1.59 -2.29
C LYS A 61 -32.20 -0.26 -1.59
N GLY A 62 -33.19 0.41 -1.00
CA GLY A 62 -32.99 1.67 -0.26
C GLY A 62 -32.04 1.53 0.92
N ILE A 63 -32.15 0.44 1.70
CA ILE A 63 -31.24 0.15 2.81
C ILE A 63 -29.81 -0.03 2.32
N LYS A 64 -29.61 -0.81 1.25
CA LYS A 64 -28.27 -1.03 0.67
C LYS A 64 -27.62 0.28 0.22
N GLU A 65 -28.37 1.13 -0.49
CA GLU A 65 -27.87 2.42 -0.98
C GLU A 65 -27.51 3.38 0.17
N ALA A 66 -28.32 3.41 1.23
CA ALA A 66 -28.08 4.26 2.40
C ALA A 66 -26.84 3.85 3.21
N ILE A 67 -26.61 2.54 3.36
CA ILE A 67 -25.41 2.01 4.01
C ILE A 67 -24.17 2.40 3.19
N ILE A 68 -24.20 2.18 1.87
CA ILE A 68 -23.10 2.55 0.96
C ILE A 68 -22.80 4.05 1.04
N SER A 69 -23.84 4.89 1.01
CA SER A 69 -23.70 6.35 1.12
C SER A 69 -23.04 6.77 2.43
N THR A 70 -23.45 6.17 3.56
CA THR A 70 -22.90 6.49 4.88
C THR A 70 -21.44 6.04 5.02
N CYS A 71 -21.10 4.88 4.43
CA CYS A 71 -19.71 4.44 4.35
C CYS A 71 -18.86 5.45 3.57
N HIS A 72 -19.33 5.91 2.41
CA HIS A 72 -18.62 6.92 1.63
C HIS A 72 -18.47 8.26 2.37
N GLU A 73 -19.53 8.71 3.05
CA GLU A 73 -19.55 10.00 3.78
C GLU A 73 -18.59 10.03 4.97
N VAL A 74 -18.57 8.95 5.78
CA VAL A 74 -17.78 8.93 7.01
C VAL A 74 -16.38 8.37 6.79
N LEU A 75 -16.25 7.29 6.02
CA LEU A 75 -14.96 6.64 5.79
C LEU A 75 -14.17 7.33 4.68
N GLY A 76 -14.87 7.99 3.74
CA GLY A 76 -14.27 8.57 2.54
C GLY A 76 -13.84 7.49 1.55
N HIS A 77 -13.47 7.89 0.34
CA HIS A 77 -12.78 6.99 -0.58
C HIS A 77 -11.35 6.76 -0.09
N LYS A 78 -10.96 5.50 0.10
CA LYS A 78 -9.57 5.14 0.33
C LYS A 78 -8.78 5.58 -0.90
N LYS A 79 -7.95 6.62 -0.75
CA LYS A 79 -7.03 7.03 -1.80
C LYS A 79 -6.04 5.89 -1.98
N HIS A 80 -6.24 5.09 -3.01
CA HIS A 80 -5.21 4.17 -3.45
C HIS A 80 -4.08 5.03 -4.00
N HIS A 81 -3.08 5.29 -3.15
CA HIS A 81 -1.82 5.82 -3.63
C HIS A 81 -1.32 4.83 -4.67
N HIS A 82 -1.26 5.27 -5.92
CA HIS A 82 -0.67 4.46 -6.97
C HIS A 82 0.81 4.33 -6.60
N LYS A 83 1.17 3.16 -6.07
CA LYS A 83 2.57 2.84 -5.85
C LYS A 83 3.11 2.46 -7.22
N GLU A 84 4.09 3.21 -7.72
CA GLU A 84 4.85 2.77 -8.88
C GLU A 84 5.50 1.44 -8.50
N TRP A 85 4.97 0.36 -9.07
CA TRP A 85 5.37 -1.00 -8.74
C TRP A 85 6.82 -1.29 -9.12
N ILE A 86 7.39 -0.45 -9.98
CA ILE A 86 8.73 -0.57 -10.52
C ILE A 86 9.44 0.73 -10.21
N THR A 87 10.37 0.67 -9.26
CA THR A 87 11.29 1.79 -9.01
C THR A 87 12.22 1.94 -10.21
N VAL A 88 12.66 3.17 -10.50
CA VAL A 88 13.64 3.46 -11.56
C VAL A 88 14.87 2.56 -11.44
N GLY A 89 15.37 2.35 -10.22
CA GLY A 89 16.51 1.46 -9.97
C GLY A 89 16.23 -0.03 -10.28
N THR A 90 14.97 -0.49 -10.23
CA THR A 90 14.62 -1.85 -10.67
C THR A 90 14.64 -1.94 -12.20
N LEU A 91 14.16 -0.91 -12.88
CA LEU A 91 14.17 -0.85 -14.34
C LEU A 91 15.60 -0.80 -14.91
N GLU A 92 16.49 -0.02 -14.29
CA GLU A 92 17.92 0.04 -14.65
C GLU A 92 18.59 -1.34 -14.54
N LYS A 93 18.38 -2.05 -13.43
CA LYS A 93 18.91 -3.42 -13.23
C LYS A 93 18.37 -4.42 -14.25
N ILE A 94 17.10 -4.31 -14.64
CA ILE A 94 16.51 -5.15 -15.71
C ILE A 94 17.18 -4.87 -17.05
N GLN A 95 17.42 -3.60 -17.36
CA GLN A 95 18.06 -3.19 -18.61
C GLN A 95 19.53 -3.64 -18.66
N GLU A 96 20.25 -3.51 -17.55
CA GLU A 96 21.65 -3.96 -17.45
C GLU A 96 21.80 -5.46 -17.71
N ARG A 97 20.94 -6.29 -17.10
CA ARG A 97 20.90 -7.73 -17.37
C ARG A 97 20.64 -8.06 -18.83
N ARG A 98 19.73 -7.33 -19.49
CA ARG A 98 19.43 -7.51 -20.93
C ARG A 98 20.65 -7.21 -21.80
N ASN A 99 21.36 -6.12 -21.51
CA ASN A 99 22.56 -5.73 -22.23
C ASN A 99 23.68 -6.78 -22.08
N LYS A 100 23.91 -7.29 -20.85
CA LYS A 100 24.89 -8.35 -20.59
C LYS A 100 24.52 -9.67 -21.29
N LYS A 101 23.24 -10.03 -21.34
CA LYS A 101 22.75 -11.21 -22.07
C LYS A 101 22.96 -11.06 -23.59
N ALA A 102 22.78 -9.86 -24.14
CA ALA A 102 23.07 -9.58 -25.54
C ALA A 102 24.57 -9.72 -25.88
N ALA A 103 25.45 -9.29 -24.97
CA ALA A 103 26.90 -9.47 -25.12
C ALA A 103 27.31 -10.96 -25.17
N ILE A 104 26.69 -11.81 -24.35
CA ILE A 104 26.90 -13.28 -24.41
C ILE A 104 26.47 -13.84 -25.76
N ASN A 105 25.29 -13.45 -26.24
CA ASN A 105 24.72 -13.97 -27.49
C ASN A 105 25.49 -13.54 -28.74
N THR A 106 26.15 -12.38 -28.69
CA THR A 106 26.93 -11.81 -29.81
C THR A 106 28.42 -12.15 -29.74
N SER A 107 28.88 -12.81 -28.66
CA SER A 107 30.28 -13.21 -28.49
C SER A 107 30.71 -14.21 -29.57
N ARG A 108 31.89 -13.97 -30.17
CA ARG A 108 32.37 -14.75 -31.33
C ARG A 108 33.34 -15.85 -30.91
N THR A 109 34.11 -15.63 -29.86
CA THR A 109 35.09 -16.59 -29.35
C THR A 109 34.67 -17.16 -27.98
N ARG A 110 35.22 -18.34 -27.65
CA ARG A 110 34.92 -19.02 -26.38
C ARG A 110 35.40 -18.21 -25.17
N ALA A 111 36.50 -17.47 -25.31
CA ALA A 111 37.06 -16.61 -24.26
C ALA A 111 36.17 -15.38 -24.00
N GLU A 112 35.70 -14.70 -25.05
CA GLU A 112 34.75 -13.58 -24.93
C GLU A 112 33.45 -14.03 -24.26
N ARG A 113 32.91 -15.19 -24.70
CA ARG A 113 31.69 -15.75 -24.12
C ARG A 113 31.86 -16.08 -22.64
N ALA A 114 33.01 -16.65 -22.24
CA ALA A 114 33.30 -16.94 -20.83
C ALA A 114 33.38 -15.67 -19.97
N LYS A 115 34.01 -14.60 -20.49
CA LYS A 115 34.08 -13.31 -19.81
C LYS A 115 32.69 -12.67 -19.66
N ALA A 116 31.91 -12.64 -20.73
CA ALA A 116 30.56 -12.09 -20.71
C ALA A 116 29.62 -12.89 -19.78
N GLN A 117 29.81 -14.22 -19.69
CA GLN A 117 29.06 -15.08 -18.77
C GLN A 117 29.36 -14.75 -17.31
N ALA A 118 30.63 -14.51 -16.97
CA ALA A 118 31.04 -14.10 -15.62
C ALA A 118 30.40 -12.76 -15.22
N GLU A 119 30.45 -11.76 -16.11
CA GLU A 119 29.83 -10.45 -15.87
C GLU A 119 28.30 -10.54 -15.72
N TYR A 120 27.62 -11.37 -16.52
CA TYR A 120 26.18 -11.59 -16.38
C TYR A 120 25.81 -12.25 -15.06
N THR A 121 26.65 -13.16 -14.55
CA THR A 121 26.36 -13.91 -13.32
C THR A 121 26.37 -12.97 -12.10
N GLU A 122 27.30 -12.02 -12.06
CA GLU A 122 27.39 -11.02 -11.00
C GLU A 122 26.18 -10.06 -10.99
N VAL A 123 25.84 -9.48 -12.15
CA VAL A 123 24.66 -8.59 -12.29
C VAL A 123 23.35 -9.37 -12.03
N ASN A 124 23.28 -10.64 -12.42
CA ASN A 124 22.13 -11.48 -12.13
C ASN A 124 21.98 -11.75 -10.62
N LYS A 125 23.07 -11.89 -9.88
CA LYS A 125 23.01 -12.02 -8.42
C LYS A 125 22.47 -10.75 -7.75
N GLN A 126 23.04 -9.58 -8.07
CA GLN A 126 22.69 -8.29 -7.44
C GLN A 126 21.24 -7.83 -7.67
N ALA A 127 20.64 -8.22 -8.79
CA ALA A 127 19.24 -7.92 -9.05
C ALA A 127 18.27 -9.03 -8.61
N SER A 128 18.79 -10.15 -8.09
CA SER A 128 18.00 -11.18 -7.39
C SER A 128 17.95 -10.93 -5.89
N GLU A 129 18.86 -10.11 -5.37
CA GLU A 129 18.83 -9.63 -4.00
C GLU A 129 17.62 -8.67 -3.82
N PRO A 130 16.67 -9.01 -2.93
CA PRO A 130 15.52 -8.17 -2.68
C PRO A 130 15.98 -6.84 -2.10
N THR A 131 15.72 -5.75 -2.83
CA THR A 131 16.21 -4.40 -2.47
C THR A 131 15.41 -3.76 -1.33
N ASN A 132 14.67 -4.52 -0.52
CA ASN A 132 13.66 -3.96 0.37
C ASN A 132 13.53 -4.72 1.70
N VAL A 133 14.46 -4.47 2.62
CA VAL A 133 14.33 -4.87 4.04
C VAL A 133 13.33 -3.97 4.78
N ASN A 134 12.78 -2.95 4.13
CA ASN A 134 11.94 -1.92 4.75
C ASN A 134 10.44 -2.10 4.44
N MET A 135 10.07 -3.16 3.70
CA MET A 135 8.70 -3.38 3.20
C MET A 135 7.73 -4.00 4.21
N TRP A 136 8.22 -4.34 5.41
CA TRP A 136 7.41 -4.95 6.49
C TRP A 136 7.12 -4.01 7.67
N LYS A 137 7.49 -2.73 7.56
CA LYS A 137 7.03 -1.70 8.50
C LYS A 137 5.80 -1.02 7.88
N ILE A 138 4.65 -1.66 8.05
CA ILE A 138 3.30 -1.05 7.99
C ILE A 138 2.65 -1.36 9.32
#